data_AF-A0A967BK85-F1
#
_entry.id   AF-A0A967BK85-F1
#
_cell.length_a   1.000
_cell.length_b   1.000
_cell.length_c   1.000
_cell.angle_alpha   90.00
_cell.angle_beta   90.00
_cell.angle_gamma   90.00
#
_symmetry.space_group_name_H-M   'P 1'
#
loop_
_entity.id
_entity.type
_entity.pdbx_description
1 polymer ?
#
loop_
_entity_poly.entity_id
_entity_poly.type
_entity_poly.pdbx_seq_one_letter_code
_entity_poly.pdbx_strand_id
1 'polypeptide(L)'
;MQEQSDPRQIALFPELSKHATIPSITTLPAFDKALNNLIKISDMGAFIELTISGLERLYTINIQELDIPADFIKNDIPTIPFSTHLFPADFRNDLKKKSYEVKSFFTSRNSFRTSFGYFLYRSHFTMWKHYLEKMNKSIKKTLYSELGHGKYVDYFLTHFNEGYDYLKSIASVVVPWEFDDEIDIKKIQLKRREILNEQLTISSLKPTEISYPFDLLIYKTNHIPISLKDYVENIQISSIFKSIHLEYLSDKKIANIDDIKQLVKNV
;
A
#
# COMPACT_ATOMS: atom_id res chain seq x y z
N MET A 1 3.12 18.32 -37.25
CA MET A 1 3.21 16.88 -36.94
C MET A 1 2.59 16.70 -35.57
N GLN A 2 1.38 16.13 -35.48
CA GLN A 2 0.78 15.79 -34.19
C GLN A 2 1.44 14.50 -33.70
N GLU A 3 2.19 14.57 -32.60
CA GLU A 3 2.65 13.37 -31.91
C GLU A 3 1.43 12.66 -31.32
N GLN A 4 1.04 11.54 -31.93
CA GLN A 4 0.11 10.60 -31.31
C GLN A 4 0.84 9.90 -30.17
N SER A 5 0.37 10.10 -28.94
CA SER A 5 0.84 9.32 -27.79
C SER A 5 0.42 7.86 -27.97
N ASP A 6 1.40 6.95 -28.08
CA ASP A 6 1.14 5.51 -28.06
C ASP A 6 0.56 5.12 -26.69
N PRO A 7 -0.68 4.59 -26.62
CA PRO A 7 -1.29 4.17 -25.36
C PRO A 7 -0.54 3.02 -24.65
N ARG A 8 0.48 2.43 -25.29
CA ARG A 8 1.37 1.41 -24.71
C ARG A 8 2.68 1.96 -24.16
N GLN A 9 3.00 3.24 -24.37
CA GLN A 9 4.15 3.88 -23.74
C GLN A 9 3.76 4.40 -22.35
N ILE A 10 4.25 3.74 -21.30
CA ILE A 10 4.19 4.25 -19.93
C ILE A 10 5.10 5.47 -19.88
N ALA A 11 4.51 6.67 -19.75
CA ALA A 11 5.28 7.88 -19.47
C ALA A 11 6.11 7.64 -18.20
N LEU A 12 7.44 7.75 -18.31
CA LEU A 12 8.36 7.49 -17.19
C LEU A 12 8.09 8.41 -16.00
N PHE A 13 7.36 9.52 -16.19
CA PHE A 13 6.76 10.34 -15.15
C PHE A 13 5.47 11.01 -15.68
N PRO A 14 4.26 10.47 -15.42
CA PRO A 14 3.01 11.07 -15.88
C PRO A 14 2.67 12.42 -15.22
N GLU A 15 3.47 12.82 -14.21
CA GLU A 15 3.30 14.05 -13.43
C GLU A 15 4.08 15.24 -14.00
N LEU A 16 5.02 15.00 -14.93
CA LEU A 16 5.51 16.08 -15.79
C LEU A 16 4.33 16.44 -16.69
N SER A 17 3.74 17.61 -16.48
CA SER A 17 2.49 18.04 -17.10
C SER A 17 2.34 17.54 -18.54
N LYS A 18 1.11 17.15 -18.94
CA LYS A 18 0.77 16.71 -20.32
C LYS A 18 1.12 17.74 -21.42
N HIS A 19 1.66 18.90 -21.04
CA HIS A 19 2.05 20.02 -21.89
C HIS A 19 3.48 20.54 -21.63
N ALA A 20 4.29 19.89 -20.78
CA ALA A 20 5.69 20.27 -20.61
C ALA A 20 6.49 19.78 -21.83
N THR A 21 6.78 20.69 -22.76
CA THR A 21 7.84 20.47 -23.76
C THR A 21 9.15 20.32 -23.01
N ILE A 22 9.56 19.07 -22.75
CA ILE A 22 10.89 18.78 -22.18
C ILE A 22 11.90 19.06 -23.30
N PRO A 23 12.79 20.05 -23.14
CA PRO A 23 13.77 20.35 -24.16
C PRO A 23 14.76 19.18 -24.27
N SER A 24 14.87 18.59 -25.46
CA SER A 24 15.83 17.49 -25.68
C SER A 24 17.26 18.03 -25.63
N ILE A 25 18.13 17.34 -24.88
CA ILE A 25 19.56 17.67 -24.84
C ILE A 25 20.20 17.16 -26.13
N THR A 26 20.44 18.07 -27.07
CA THR A 26 21.04 17.75 -28.37
C THR A 26 22.51 18.13 -28.47
N THR A 27 23.09 18.73 -27.43
CA THR A 27 24.48 19.22 -27.43
C THR A 27 25.23 18.87 -26.14
N LEU A 28 26.54 18.62 -26.25
CA LEU A 28 27.41 18.34 -25.09
C LEU A 28 27.40 19.48 -24.05
N PRO A 29 27.47 20.78 -24.41
CA PRO A 29 27.40 21.86 -23.42
C PRO A 29 26.09 21.89 -22.63
N ALA A 30 24.97 21.57 -23.29
CA ALA A 30 23.67 21.47 -22.61
C ALA A 30 23.62 20.27 -21.65
N PHE A 31 24.22 19.14 -22.04
CA PHE A 31 24.39 17.98 -21.18
C PHE A 31 25.24 18.31 -19.94
N ASP A 32 26.41 18.91 -20.13
CA ASP A 32 27.32 19.28 -19.03
C ASP A 32 26.67 20.26 -18.06
N LYS A 33 25.91 21.24 -18.58
CA LYS A 33 25.14 22.18 -17.75
C LYS A 33 24.08 21.46 -16.93
N ALA A 34 23.32 20.55 -17.55
CA ALA A 34 22.27 19.79 -16.87
C ALA A 34 22.83 18.85 -15.80
N LEU A 35 23.97 18.21 -16.09
CA LEU A 35 24.70 17.37 -15.14
C LEU A 35 25.24 18.19 -13.96
N ASN A 36 25.82 19.36 -14.24
CA ASN A 36 26.27 20.27 -13.19
C ASN A 36 25.11 20.73 -12.30
N ASN A 37 23.93 21.00 -12.87
CA ASN A 37 22.72 21.31 -12.09
C ASN A 37 22.28 20.12 -11.23
N LEU A 38 22.32 18.89 -11.76
CA LEU A 38 21.99 17.68 -11.00
C LEU A 38 22.94 17.47 -9.82
N ILE A 39 24.25 17.66 -10.03
CA ILE A 39 25.27 17.59 -8.98
C ILE A 39 24.97 18.61 -7.88
N LYS A 40 24.71 19.88 -8.25
CA LYS A 40 24.37 20.92 -7.27
C LYS A 40 23.11 20.59 -6.46
N ILE A 41 22.09 20.02 -7.10
CA ILE A 41 20.87 19.56 -6.39
C ILE A 41 21.26 18.47 -5.38
N SER A 42 22.05 17.48 -5.79
CA SER A 42 22.54 16.39 -4.94
C SER A 42 23.39 16.86 -3.76
N ASP A 43 24.18 17.93 -3.96
CA ASP A 43 24.97 18.57 -2.91
C ASP A 43 24.09 19.29 -1.87
N MET A 44 22.93 19.81 -2.29
CA MET A 44 21.97 20.47 -1.40
C MET A 44 21.04 19.47 -0.71
N GLY A 45 20.71 18.35 -1.36
CA GLY A 45 19.76 17.40 -0.82
C GLY A 45 19.27 16.38 -1.85
N ALA A 46 18.14 15.74 -1.54
CA ALA A 46 17.54 14.76 -2.43
C ALA A 46 16.02 14.72 -2.25
N PHE A 47 15.34 14.34 -3.32
CA PHE A 47 13.91 14.08 -3.29
C PHE A 47 13.64 12.73 -2.64
N ILE A 48 12.76 12.70 -1.67
CA ILE A 48 12.36 11.53 -0.90
C ILE A 48 10.87 11.29 -1.10
N GLU A 49 10.55 10.13 -1.64
CA GLU A 49 9.23 9.52 -1.54
C GLU A 49 9.22 8.62 -0.29
N LEU A 50 8.29 8.90 0.63
CA LEU A 50 8.09 8.09 1.83
C LEU A 50 6.82 7.25 1.66
N THR A 51 6.99 5.94 1.65
CA THR A 51 5.90 4.98 1.56
C THR A 51 5.79 4.19 2.85
N ILE A 52 4.59 4.18 3.43
CA ILE A 52 4.26 3.43 4.64
C ILE A 52 3.13 2.48 4.27
N SER A 53 3.40 1.18 4.28
CA SER A 53 2.44 0.15 3.87
C SER A 53 2.38 -1.01 4.88
N GLY A 54 1.30 -1.78 4.79
CA GLY A 54 1.10 -3.00 5.58
C GLY A 54 0.53 -2.81 6.98
N LEU A 55 0.37 -1.57 7.46
CA LEU A 55 -0.23 -1.25 8.76
C LEU A 55 -1.73 -1.60 8.81
N GLU A 56 -2.50 -1.15 7.81
CA GLU A 56 -3.93 -1.44 7.72
C GLU A 56 -4.16 -2.69 6.86
N ARG A 57 -5.04 -3.57 7.35
CA ARG A 57 -5.49 -4.78 6.65
C ARG A 57 -7.00 -4.82 6.72
N LEU A 58 -7.61 -5.06 5.57
CA LEU A 58 -9.05 -5.22 5.39
C LEU A 58 -9.29 -6.18 4.23
N TYR A 59 -10.50 -6.69 4.15
CA TYR A 59 -11.02 -7.31 2.94
C TYR A 59 -12.45 -6.85 2.70
N THR A 60 -12.91 -7.08 1.47
CA THR A 60 -14.26 -6.72 1.04
C THR A 60 -14.89 -7.91 0.31
N ILE A 61 -16.16 -8.15 0.58
CA ILE A 61 -17.00 -9.12 -0.11
C ILE A 61 -18.06 -8.34 -0.88
N ASN A 62 -17.87 -8.24 -2.19
CA ASN A 62 -18.88 -7.75 -3.10
C ASN A 62 -19.58 -8.95 -3.74
N ILE A 63 -20.83 -9.21 -3.35
CA ILE A 63 -21.60 -10.35 -3.84
C ILE A 63 -21.87 -10.25 -5.35
N GLN A 64 -21.97 -9.03 -5.88
CA GLN A 64 -22.22 -8.79 -7.31
C GLN A 64 -21.01 -9.14 -8.19
N GLU A 65 -19.81 -9.22 -7.61
CA GLU A 65 -18.59 -9.64 -8.30
C GLU A 65 -18.36 -11.15 -8.24
N LEU A 66 -19.19 -11.89 -7.50
CA LEU A 66 -19.09 -13.33 -7.35
C LEU A 66 -20.11 -14.01 -8.25
N ASP A 67 -19.71 -15.11 -8.88
CA ASP A 67 -20.58 -15.90 -9.77
C ASP A 67 -21.52 -16.81 -8.97
N ILE A 68 -22.22 -16.25 -7.97
CA ILE A 68 -23.14 -17.01 -7.09
C ILE A 68 -24.53 -17.01 -7.73
N PRO A 69 -25.18 -18.18 -7.88
CA PRO A 69 -26.57 -18.26 -8.34
C PRO A 69 -27.51 -17.39 -7.51
N ALA A 70 -28.43 -16.69 -8.17
CA ALA A 70 -29.32 -15.74 -7.50
C ALA A 70 -30.22 -16.40 -6.43
N ASP A 71 -30.58 -17.66 -6.63
CA ASP A 71 -31.38 -18.47 -5.71
C ASP A 71 -30.61 -18.91 -4.45
N PHE A 72 -29.28 -18.83 -4.46
CA PHE A 72 -28.42 -19.16 -3.31
C PHE A 72 -28.33 -18.02 -2.29
N ILE A 73 -28.80 -16.84 -2.65
CA ILE A 73 -28.76 -15.64 -1.82
C ILE A 73 -30.18 -15.16 -1.54
N LYS A 74 -30.43 -14.59 -0.35
CA LYS A 74 -31.72 -13.99 -0.01
C LYS A 74 -32.01 -12.79 -0.92
N ASN A 75 -33.28 -12.56 -1.24
CA ASN A 75 -33.71 -11.48 -2.15
C ASN A 75 -33.41 -10.06 -1.61
N ASP A 76 -33.33 -9.89 -0.29
CA ASP A 76 -33.14 -8.59 0.38
C ASP A 76 -31.69 -8.37 0.85
N ILE A 77 -30.72 -8.57 -0.03
CA ILE A 77 -29.32 -8.28 0.30
C ILE A 77 -28.97 -6.79 0.18
N PRO A 78 -28.06 -6.29 1.05
CA PRO A 78 -27.48 -4.97 0.87
C PRO A 78 -26.76 -4.86 -0.48
N THR A 79 -26.96 -3.73 -1.16
CA THR A 79 -26.22 -3.40 -2.39
C THR A 79 -24.79 -2.92 -2.11
N ILE A 80 -24.48 -2.58 -0.86
CA ILE A 80 -23.17 -2.11 -0.45
C ILE A 80 -22.27 -3.33 -0.15
N PRO A 81 -21.05 -3.39 -0.71
CA PRO A 81 -20.10 -4.44 -0.39
C PRO A 81 -19.81 -4.51 1.11
N PHE A 82 -19.80 -5.72 1.66
CA PHE A 82 -19.39 -5.94 3.04
C PHE A 82 -17.89 -5.69 3.17
N SER A 83 -17.48 -4.91 4.17
CA SER A 83 -16.07 -4.65 4.45
C SER A 83 -15.83 -4.70 5.95
N THR A 84 -14.73 -5.33 6.34
CA THR A 84 -14.26 -5.41 7.72
C THR A 84 -12.77 -5.09 7.77
N HIS A 85 -12.30 -4.64 8.94
CA HIS A 85 -10.90 -4.36 9.19
C HIS A 85 -10.34 -5.35 10.20
N LEU A 86 -9.07 -5.74 10.03
CA LEU A 86 -8.39 -6.65 10.96
C LEU A 86 -8.38 -6.14 12.40
N PHE A 87 -8.35 -4.82 12.59
CA PHE A 87 -8.28 -4.20 13.90
C PHE A 87 -9.44 -3.22 14.13
N PRO A 88 -9.86 -3.06 15.40
CA PRO A 88 -10.86 -2.07 15.78
C PRO A 88 -10.39 -0.65 15.46
N ALA A 89 -11.34 0.28 15.35
CA ALA A 89 -11.09 1.66 14.94
C ALA A 89 -10.03 2.36 15.81
N ASP A 90 -10.07 2.17 17.13
CA ASP A 90 -9.13 2.81 18.05
C ASP A 90 -7.69 2.38 17.80
N PHE A 91 -7.48 1.07 17.62
CA PHE A 91 -6.15 0.54 17.31
C PHE A 91 -5.66 1.03 15.95
N ARG A 92 -6.53 1.06 14.94
CA ARG A 92 -6.19 1.62 13.62
C ARG A 92 -5.81 3.10 13.71
N ASN A 93 -6.52 3.88 14.52
CA ASN A 93 -6.18 5.27 14.75
C ASN A 93 -4.78 5.43 15.37
N ASP A 94 -4.40 4.55 16.29
CA ASP A 94 -3.06 4.56 16.88
C ASP A 94 -1.97 4.14 15.89
N LEU A 95 -2.21 3.13 15.04
CA LEU A 95 -1.31 2.80 13.92
C LEU A 95 -1.16 3.97 12.94
N LYS A 96 -2.26 4.66 12.65
CA LYS A 96 -2.26 5.86 11.80
C LYS A 96 -1.45 7.00 12.43
N LYS A 97 -1.55 7.22 13.75
CA LYS A 97 -0.67 8.16 14.48
C LYS A 97 0.80 7.80 14.31
N LYS A 98 1.17 6.51 14.36
CA LYS A 98 2.55 6.08 14.08
C LYS A 98 3.01 6.42 12.66
N SER A 99 2.12 6.32 11.67
CA SER A 99 2.44 6.78 10.30
C SER A 99 2.72 8.29 10.23
N TYR A 100 2.00 9.09 11.00
CA TYR A 100 2.24 10.54 11.10
C TYR A 100 3.51 10.86 11.87
N GLU A 101 3.83 10.09 12.90
CA GLU A 101 5.08 10.21 13.65
C GLU A 101 6.27 10.03 12.71
N VAL A 102 6.28 9.01 11.84
CA VAL A 102 7.34 8.85 10.82
C VAL A 102 7.48 10.09 9.92
N LYS A 103 6.34 10.66 9.48
CA LYS A 103 6.32 11.87 8.64
C LYS A 103 6.77 13.12 9.37
N SER A 104 6.66 13.16 10.70
CA SER A 104 7.01 14.33 11.53
C SER A 104 8.49 14.70 11.50
N PHE A 105 9.36 13.79 11.04
CA PHE A 105 10.76 14.11 10.79
C PHE A 105 10.91 15.27 9.80
N PHE A 106 10.05 15.34 8.77
CA PHE A 106 10.12 16.36 7.74
C PHE A 106 9.49 17.66 8.24
N THR A 107 10.34 18.64 8.50
CA THR A 107 9.97 19.96 9.01
C THR A 107 10.53 21.04 8.08
N SER A 108 10.00 22.27 8.19
CA SER A 108 10.53 23.42 7.43
C SER A 108 12.01 23.71 7.67
N ARG A 109 12.63 23.13 8.71
CA ARG A 109 14.06 23.30 9.01
C ARG A 109 14.97 22.33 8.26
N ASN A 110 14.48 21.14 7.92
CA ASN A 110 15.29 20.08 7.33
C ASN A 110 14.79 19.65 5.95
N SER A 111 13.60 20.07 5.54
CA SER A 111 13.03 19.74 4.24
C SER A 111 12.04 20.79 3.75
N PHE A 112 11.60 20.62 2.51
CA PHE A 112 10.37 21.24 2.01
C PHE A 112 9.53 20.23 1.25
N ARG A 113 8.23 20.49 1.15
CA ARG A 113 7.27 19.58 0.51
C ARG A 113 7.36 19.67 -1.02
N THR A 114 7.21 18.52 -1.68
CA THR A 114 7.12 18.39 -3.15
C THR A 114 5.81 17.70 -3.52
N SER A 115 5.46 17.65 -4.81
CA SER A 115 4.23 16.98 -5.29
C SER A 115 4.16 15.50 -4.90
N PHE A 116 5.31 14.82 -4.88
CA PHE A 116 5.42 13.38 -4.61
C PHE A 116 6.09 13.04 -3.26
N GLY A 117 6.33 14.02 -2.38
CA GLY A 117 6.96 13.77 -1.07
C GLY A 117 7.66 15.00 -0.49
N TYR A 118 8.97 14.87 -0.28
CA TYR A 118 9.81 15.90 0.35
C TYR A 118 11.14 16.06 -0.38
N PHE A 119 11.72 17.25 -0.34
CA PHE A 119 13.14 17.44 -0.60
C PHE A 119 13.86 17.55 0.74
N LEU A 120 14.69 16.55 1.07
CA LEU A 120 15.46 16.51 2.31
C LEU A 120 16.83 17.17 2.10
N TYR A 121 17.24 18.04 3.01
CA TYR A 121 18.56 18.65 2.95
C TYR A 121 19.66 17.63 3.26
N ARG A 122 20.76 17.69 2.51
CA ARG A 122 21.87 16.73 2.58
C ARG A 122 22.43 16.58 3.99
N SER A 123 22.49 17.69 4.73
CA SER A 123 22.95 17.74 6.13
C SER A 123 22.15 16.83 7.08
N HIS A 124 20.94 16.40 6.70
CA HIS A 124 20.04 15.60 7.53
C HIS A 124 19.88 14.15 7.07
N PHE A 125 20.64 13.68 6.07
CA PHE A 125 20.53 12.31 5.56
C PHE A 125 20.83 11.25 6.61
N THR A 126 21.93 11.43 7.36
CA THR A 126 22.31 10.51 8.44
C THR A 126 21.27 10.49 9.55
N MET A 127 20.74 11.67 9.91
CA MET A 127 19.66 11.79 10.90
C MET A 127 18.40 11.09 10.43
N TRP A 128 18.02 11.23 9.16
CA TRP A 128 16.86 10.55 8.58
C TRP A 128 17.00 9.03 8.64
N LYS A 129 18.16 8.49 8.24
CA LYS A 129 18.43 7.05 8.30
C LYS A 129 18.26 6.50 9.72
N HIS A 130 18.89 7.14 10.70
CA HIS A 130 18.78 6.72 12.10
C HIS A 130 17.37 6.88 12.66
N TYR A 131 16.69 7.97 12.29
CA TYR A 131 15.31 8.21 12.69
C TYR A 131 14.37 7.11 12.15
N LEU A 132 14.51 6.77 10.87
CA LEU A 132 13.71 5.71 10.24
C LEU A 132 13.95 4.34 10.87
N GLU A 133 15.21 3.99 11.17
CA GLU A 133 15.55 2.76 11.89
C GLU A 133 14.94 2.73 13.31
N LYS A 134 15.00 3.86 14.03
CA LYS A 134 14.40 4.00 15.36
C LYS A 134 12.88 3.86 15.31
N MET A 135 12.23 4.51 14.34
CA MET A 135 10.78 4.42 14.15
C MET A 135 10.34 3.00 13.80
N ASN A 136 11.05 2.34 12.88
CA ASN A 136 10.80 0.94 12.55
C ASN A 136 10.89 0.04 13.80
N LYS A 137 11.96 0.17 14.60
CA LYS A 137 12.10 -0.59 15.85
C LYS A 137 10.98 -0.28 16.86
N SER A 138 10.60 1.00 16.99
CA SER A 138 9.54 1.44 17.90
C SER A 138 8.18 0.86 17.52
N ILE A 139 7.82 0.92 16.23
CA ILE A 139 6.56 0.37 15.71
C ILE A 139 6.53 -1.14 15.93
N LYS A 140 7.59 -1.87 15.55
CA LYS A 140 7.66 -3.32 15.76
C LYS A 140 7.53 -3.69 17.23
N LYS A 141 8.23 -3.00 18.13
CA LYS A 141 8.13 -3.24 19.58
C LYS A 141 6.72 -3.01 20.11
N THR A 142 6.06 -1.94 19.66
CA THR A 142 4.68 -1.61 20.06
C THR A 142 3.73 -2.72 19.64
N LEU A 143 3.81 -3.15 18.37
CA LEU A 143 2.98 -4.23 17.84
C LEU A 143 3.17 -5.56 18.58
N TYR A 144 4.41 -5.97 18.86
CA TYR A 144 4.66 -7.18 19.64
C TYR A 144 4.14 -7.08 21.07
N SER A 145 4.20 -5.89 21.68
CA SER A 145 3.67 -5.67 23.03
C SER A 145 2.15 -5.68 23.08
N GLU A 146 1.49 -5.07 22.09
CA GLU A 146 0.03 -4.88 22.09
C GLU A 146 -0.72 -6.08 21.51
N LEU A 147 -0.13 -6.75 20.51
CA LEU A 147 -0.74 -7.86 19.78
C LEU A 147 -0.14 -9.23 20.14
N GLY A 148 0.85 -9.26 21.04
CA GLY A 148 1.44 -10.49 21.56
C GLY A 148 0.45 -11.33 22.38
N HIS A 149 0.94 -12.47 22.87
CA HIS A 149 0.17 -13.38 23.73
C HIS A 149 -1.17 -13.85 23.14
N GLY A 150 -1.24 -14.04 21.82
CA GLY A 150 -2.44 -14.56 21.14
C GLY A 150 -3.41 -13.48 20.65
N LYS A 151 -3.32 -12.23 21.12
CA LYS A 151 -4.25 -11.15 20.73
C LYS A 151 -4.35 -10.93 19.23
N TYR A 152 -3.23 -11.03 18.50
CA TYR A 152 -3.26 -10.95 17.04
C TYR A 152 -4.15 -12.02 16.41
N VAL A 153 -4.04 -13.25 16.91
CA VAL A 153 -4.83 -14.39 16.45
C VAL A 153 -6.31 -14.16 16.75
N ASP A 154 -6.64 -13.63 17.93
CA ASP A 154 -8.02 -13.32 18.31
C ASP A 154 -8.62 -12.27 17.36
N TYR A 155 -7.88 -11.21 17.05
CA TYR A 155 -8.30 -10.21 16.05
C TYR A 155 -8.47 -10.83 14.66
N PHE A 156 -7.54 -11.67 14.24
CA PHE A 156 -7.63 -12.34 12.94
C PHE A 156 -8.85 -13.25 12.85
N LEU A 157 -9.14 -14.06 13.87
CA LEU A 157 -10.29 -14.94 13.91
C LEU A 157 -11.60 -14.15 13.97
N THR A 158 -11.66 -13.09 14.77
CA THR A 158 -12.83 -12.19 14.81
C THR A 158 -13.09 -11.62 13.42
N HIS A 159 -12.05 -11.07 12.77
CA HIS A 159 -12.12 -10.52 11.43
C HIS A 159 -12.51 -11.54 10.35
N PHE A 160 -12.07 -12.79 10.48
CA PHE A 160 -12.49 -13.89 9.59
C PHE A 160 -13.97 -14.24 9.82
N ASN A 161 -14.38 -14.42 11.07
CA ASN A 161 -15.74 -14.78 11.44
C ASN A 161 -16.76 -13.71 11.06
N GLU A 162 -16.42 -12.42 11.13
CA GLU A 162 -17.31 -11.35 10.67
C GLU A 162 -17.74 -11.52 9.20
N GLY A 163 -16.83 -11.96 8.31
CA GLY A 163 -17.18 -12.26 6.92
C GLY A 163 -17.92 -13.58 6.77
N TYR A 164 -17.65 -14.55 7.65
CA TYR A 164 -18.32 -15.85 7.63
C TYR A 164 -19.77 -15.74 8.06
N ASP A 165 -20.00 -14.98 9.13
CA ASP A 165 -21.32 -14.63 9.64
C ASP A 165 -22.09 -13.77 8.63
N TYR A 166 -21.41 -12.87 7.92
CA TYR A 166 -22.02 -12.14 6.81
C TYR A 166 -22.52 -13.10 5.72
N LEU A 167 -21.70 -14.03 5.24
CA LEU A 167 -22.09 -15.03 4.24
C LEU A 167 -23.25 -15.91 4.76
N LYS A 168 -23.22 -16.31 6.03
CA LYS A 168 -24.31 -17.05 6.70
C LYS A 168 -25.60 -16.25 6.74
N SER A 169 -25.53 -14.94 6.97
CA SER A 169 -26.69 -14.07 7.07
C SER A 169 -27.43 -13.89 5.73
N ILE A 170 -26.72 -13.92 4.62
CA ILE A 170 -27.27 -13.73 3.26
C ILE A 170 -27.62 -15.05 2.55
N ALA A 171 -27.15 -16.18 3.06
CA ALA A 171 -27.39 -17.52 2.51
C ALA A 171 -28.90 -17.84 2.43
N SER A 172 -29.36 -18.27 1.27
CA SER A 172 -30.72 -18.79 1.06
C SER A 172 -30.90 -20.16 1.70
N VAL A 173 -32.14 -20.61 1.89
CA VAL A 173 -32.44 -21.94 2.48
C VAL A 173 -32.07 -23.09 1.53
N VAL A 174 -31.97 -22.82 0.22
CA VAL A 174 -31.72 -23.84 -0.81
C VAL A 174 -30.22 -24.04 -1.11
N VAL A 175 -29.35 -23.23 -0.51
CA VAL A 175 -27.91 -23.27 -0.77
C VAL A 175 -27.26 -24.52 -0.15
N PRO A 176 -26.27 -25.15 -0.80
CA PRO A 176 -25.61 -26.34 -0.26
C PRO A 176 -24.53 -26.03 0.80
N TRP A 177 -24.37 -24.76 1.20
CA TRP A 177 -23.26 -24.33 2.05
C TRP A 177 -23.40 -24.82 3.50
N GLU A 178 -22.29 -25.31 4.07
CA GLU A 178 -22.20 -25.60 5.50
C GLU A 178 -21.37 -24.54 6.21
N PHE A 179 -21.85 -24.15 7.39
CA PHE A 179 -21.19 -23.20 8.26
C PHE A 179 -20.69 -23.89 9.52
N ASP A 180 -19.38 -23.93 9.69
CA ASP A 180 -18.77 -24.45 10.92
C ASP A 180 -19.04 -23.52 12.10
N ASP A 181 -19.38 -24.09 13.25
CA ASP A 181 -19.59 -23.31 14.48
C ASP A 181 -18.27 -22.87 15.13
N GLU A 182 -17.18 -23.60 14.90
CA GLU A 182 -15.86 -23.32 15.46
C GLU A 182 -14.78 -23.27 14.37
N ILE A 183 -14.40 -22.06 13.97
CA ILE A 183 -13.26 -21.83 13.07
C ILE A 183 -12.01 -21.53 13.90
N ASP A 184 -10.96 -22.33 13.69
CA ASP A 184 -9.66 -22.11 14.29
C ASP A 184 -8.57 -21.78 13.25
N ILE A 185 -7.43 -21.31 13.76
CA ILE A 185 -6.27 -20.96 12.93
C ILE A 185 -5.70 -22.16 12.19
N LYS A 186 -5.73 -23.37 12.76
CA LYS A 186 -5.12 -24.55 12.16
C LYS A 186 -5.88 -24.96 10.90
N LYS A 187 -7.21 -24.89 10.93
CA LYS A 187 -8.09 -25.15 9.79
C LYS A 187 -7.84 -24.16 8.66
N ILE A 188 -7.75 -22.87 8.99
CA ILE A 188 -7.40 -21.81 8.02
C ILE A 188 -6.01 -22.05 7.41
N GLN A 189 -5.00 -22.39 8.22
CA GLN A 189 -3.65 -22.68 7.76
C GLN A 189 -3.57 -23.92 6.88
N LEU A 190 -4.33 -24.96 7.19
CA LEU A 190 -4.42 -26.16 6.36
C LEU A 190 -4.99 -25.80 4.99
N LYS A 191 -6.13 -25.08 4.96
CA LYS A 191 -6.79 -24.75 3.70
C LYS A 191 -5.99 -23.79 2.83
N ARG A 192 -5.28 -22.82 3.42
CA ARG A 192 -4.34 -21.97 2.66
C ARG A 192 -3.22 -22.77 1.99
N ARG A 193 -2.71 -23.82 2.65
CA ARG A 193 -1.68 -24.69 2.06
C ARG A 193 -2.23 -25.52 0.91
N GLU A 194 -3.44 -26.05 1.05
CA GLU A 194 -4.13 -26.77 -0.04
C GLU A 194 -4.30 -25.88 -1.27
N ILE A 195 -4.87 -24.69 -1.09
CA ILE A 195 -5.07 -23.71 -2.17
C ILE A 195 -3.76 -23.37 -2.89
N LEU A 196 -2.67 -23.18 -2.14
CA LEU A 196 -1.36 -22.85 -2.71
C LEU A 196 -0.77 -24.03 -3.49
N ASN A 197 -0.91 -25.25 -2.97
CA ASN A 197 -0.41 -26.47 -3.63
C ASN A 197 -1.17 -26.77 -4.93
N GLU A 198 -2.48 -26.54 -4.93
CA GLU A 198 -3.36 -26.84 -6.06
C GLU A 198 -3.47 -25.66 -7.05
N GLN A 199 -2.80 -24.53 -6.77
CA GLN A 199 -2.84 -23.31 -7.60
C GLN A 199 -4.25 -22.80 -7.88
N LEU A 200 -5.17 -23.06 -6.95
CA LEU A 200 -6.56 -22.65 -7.09
C LEU A 200 -6.65 -21.11 -7.01
N THR A 201 -7.60 -20.54 -7.73
CA THR A 201 -7.91 -19.10 -7.69
C THR A 201 -9.35 -18.86 -7.22
N ILE A 202 -9.72 -17.60 -6.98
CA ILE A 202 -11.12 -17.29 -6.62
C ILE A 202 -12.10 -17.72 -7.72
N SER A 203 -11.67 -17.75 -8.99
CA SER A 203 -12.49 -18.19 -10.12
C SER A 203 -12.61 -19.71 -10.24
N SER A 204 -11.77 -20.49 -9.55
CA SER A 204 -11.93 -21.95 -9.49
C SER A 204 -12.92 -22.39 -8.41
N LEU A 205 -13.35 -21.49 -7.52
CA LEU A 205 -14.36 -21.79 -6.52
C LEU A 205 -15.71 -22.03 -7.17
N LYS A 206 -16.39 -23.10 -6.76
CA LYS A 206 -17.74 -23.41 -7.23
C LYS A 206 -18.76 -23.09 -6.14
N PRO A 207 -19.70 -22.15 -6.36
CA PRO A 207 -20.76 -21.84 -5.39
C PRO A 207 -21.62 -23.04 -5.00
N THR A 208 -21.63 -24.11 -5.78
CA THR A 208 -22.34 -25.35 -5.50
C THR A 208 -21.63 -26.26 -4.48
N GLU A 209 -20.39 -25.97 -4.13
CA GLU A 209 -19.63 -26.75 -3.15
C GLU A 209 -19.99 -26.35 -1.72
N ILE A 210 -20.04 -27.35 -0.84
CA ILE A 210 -20.41 -27.19 0.57
C ILE A 210 -19.44 -26.24 1.30
N SER A 211 -18.15 -26.30 0.96
CA SER A 211 -17.09 -25.49 1.57
C SER A 211 -16.95 -24.09 0.98
N TYR A 212 -17.76 -23.72 -0.02
CA TYR A 212 -17.60 -22.48 -0.77
C TYR A 212 -17.44 -21.22 0.10
N PRO A 213 -18.26 -20.98 1.15
CA PRO A 213 -18.10 -19.77 1.97
C PRO A 213 -16.75 -19.71 2.70
N PHE A 214 -16.31 -20.86 3.22
CA PHE A 214 -15.04 -20.94 3.93
C PHE A 214 -13.90 -20.68 2.95
N ASP A 215 -13.91 -21.36 1.81
CA ASP A 215 -12.86 -21.23 0.80
C ASP A 215 -12.79 -19.80 0.23
N LEU A 216 -13.95 -19.18 -0.02
CA LEU A 216 -14.05 -17.78 -0.42
C LEU A 216 -13.36 -16.85 0.59
N LEU A 217 -13.59 -17.04 1.89
CA LEU A 217 -12.91 -16.25 2.93
C LEU A 217 -11.43 -16.55 3.03
N ILE A 218 -11.00 -17.80 2.81
CA ILE A 218 -9.59 -18.12 2.75
C ILE A 218 -8.92 -17.29 1.65
N TYR A 219 -9.54 -17.18 0.47
CA TYR A 219 -9.05 -16.30 -0.60
C TYR A 219 -9.07 -14.82 -0.22
N LYS A 220 -10.22 -14.33 0.25
CA LYS A 220 -10.41 -12.93 0.60
C LYS A 220 -9.49 -12.47 1.73
N THR A 221 -9.01 -13.39 2.57
CA THR A 221 -8.09 -13.08 3.67
C THR A 221 -6.64 -13.47 3.38
N ASN A 222 -6.32 -14.09 2.24
CA ASN A 222 -5.00 -14.69 1.99
C ASN A 222 -3.85 -13.68 2.10
N HIS A 223 -4.07 -12.42 1.71
CA HIS A 223 -3.11 -11.32 1.83
C HIS A 223 -2.91 -10.81 3.27
N ILE A 224 -3.72 -11.28 4.21
CA ILE A 224 -3.64 -10.96 5.63
C ILE A 224 -2.85 -12.07 6.32
N PRO A 225 -1.68 -11.77 6.93
CA PRO A 225 -0.86 -12.79 7.57
C PRO A 225 -1.56 -13.43 8.76
N ILE A 226 -1.34 -14.72 8.98
CA ILE A 226 -1.97 -15.46 10.11
C ILE A 226 -1.18 -15.30 11.39
N SER A 227 0.13 -15.05 11.29
CA SER A 227 0.99 -14.86 12.46
C SER A 227 1.32 -13.38 12.66
N LEU A 228 1.48 -12.99 13.93
CA LEU A 228 1.94 -11.66 14.29
C LEU A 228 3.31 -11.36 13.69
N LYS A 229 4.20 -12.35 13.65
CA LYS A 229 5.55 -12.19 13.08
C LYS A 229 5.45 -11.77 11.61
N ASP A 230 4.69 -12.51 10.82
CA ASP A 230 4.53 -12.24 9.40
C ASP A 230 3.81 -10.90 9.16
N TYR A 231 2.83 -10.55 10.01
CA TYR A 231 2.20 -9.22 9.96
C TYR A 231 3.22 -8.11 10.18
N VAL A 232 4.05 -8.22 11.22
CA VAL A 232 5.06 -7.21 11.57
C VAL A 232 6.17 -7.12 10.50
N GLU A 233 6.55 -8.24 9.90
CA GLU A 233 7.54 -8.29 8.81
C GLU A 233 7.01 -7.68 7.50
N ASN A 234 5.70 -7.76 7.27
CA ASN A 234 5.05 -7.15 6.11
C ASN A 234 4.81 -5.64 6.24
N ILE A 235 5.13 -5.02 7.37
CA ILE A 235 5.09 -3.56 7.51
C ILE A 235 6.34 -2.98 6.87
N GLN A 236 6.13 -2.15 5.85
CA GLN A 236 7.21 -1.49 5.12
C GLN A 236 7.13 0.02 5.34
N ILE A 237 8.24 0.58 5.81
CA ILE A 237 8.46 2.02 5.89
C ILE A 237 9.68 2.30 5.03
N SER A 238 9.43 2.57 3.75
CA SER A 238 10.47 2.74 2.74
C SER A 238 10.64 4.20 2.36
N SER A 239 11.89 4.58 2.13
CA SER A 239 12.30 5.90 1.69
C SER A 239 13.06 5.73 0.40
N ILE A 240 12.48 6.17 -0.72
CA ILE A 240 13.10 6.08 -2.04
C ILE A 240 13.62 7.45 -2.42
N PHE A 241 14.91 7.53 -2.77
CA PHE A 241 15.45 8.73 -3.39
C PHE A 241 15.01 8.80 -4.85
N LYS A 242 14.26 9.85 -5.18
CA LYS A 242 13.87 10.14 -6.57
C LYS A 242 14.93 11.04 -7.21
N SER A 243 15.21 10.77 -8.48
CA SER A 243 16.02 11.64 -9.31
C SER A 243 15.13 12.49 -10.20
N ILE A 244 15.69 13.59 -10.71
CA ILE A 244 15.06 14.42 -11.76
C ILE A 244 15.65 14.00 -13.11
N HIS A 245 14.81 13.97 -14.14
CA HIS A 245 15.27 13.75 -15.50
C HIS A 245 16.22 14.86 -15.95
N LEU A 246 17.39 14.48 -16.49
CA LEU A 246 18.47 15.43 -16.80
C LEU A 246 18.01 16.54 -17.77
N GLU A 247 17.19 16.21 -18.75
CA GLU A 247 16.67 17.17 -19.74
C GLU A 247 15.87 18.32 -19.10
N TYR A 248 15.19 18.05 -17.98
CA TYR A 248 14.45 19.06 -17.23
C TYR A 248 15.35 20.10 -16.56
N LEU A 249 16.66 19.84 -16.49
CA LEU A 249 17.67 20.71 -15.90
C LEU A 249 18.51 21.46 -16.95
N SER A 250 18.30 21.22 -18.25
CA SER A 250 19.15 21.75 -19.33
C SER A 250 19.06 23.27 -19.51
N ASP A 251 17.86 23.84 -19.39
CA ASP A 251 17.60 25.28 -19.49
C ASP A 251 17.70 25.99 -18.13
N LYS A 252 17.68 25.24 -17.01
CA LYS A 252 17.65 25.78 -15.65
C LYS A 252 19.01 26.31 -15.18
N LYS A 253 18.96 27.14 -14.14
CA LYS A 253 20.13 27.59 -13.37
C LYS A 253 19.86 27.27 -11.90
N ILE A 254 20.65 26.35 -11.35
CA ILE A 254 20.60 26.01 -9.93
C ILE A 254 21.84 26.59 -9.24
N ALA A 255 21.62 27.42 -8.22
CA ALA A 255 22.64 28.01 -7.37
C ALA A 255 22.33 27.83 -5.88
N ASN A 256 21.06 27.82 -5.49
CA ASN A 256 20.62 27.69 -4.10
C ASN A 256 19.34 26.85 -3.96
N ILE A 257 18.90 26.64 -2.71
CA ILE A 257 17.70 25.86 -2.37
C ILE A 257 16.41 26.50 -2.91
N ASP A 258 16.33 27.83 -2.98
CA ASP A 258 15.14 28.51 -3.47
C ASP A 258 14.94 28.30 -4.97
N ASP A 259 16.03 28.14 -5.75
CA ASP A 259 15.95 27.73 -7.15
C ASP A 259 15.32 26.33 -7.29
N ILE A 260 15.64 25.40 -6.37
CA ILE A 260 15.04 24.06 -6.34
C ILE A 260 13.56 24.14 -5.94
N LYS A 261 13.19 25.00 -4.97
CA LYS A 261 11.77 25.20 -4.61
C LYS A 261 10.98 25.75 -5.79
N GLN A 262 11.53 26.69 -6.55
CA GLN A 262 10.89 27.22 -7.76
C GLN A 262 10.75 26.14 -8.83
N LEU A 263 11.78 25.30 -9.01
CA LEU A 263 11.74 24.16 -9.92
C LEU A 263 10.53 23.27 -9.64
N VAL A 264 10.27 22.94 -8.38
CA VAL A 264 9.19 22.02 -7.98
C VAL A 264 7.80 22.68 -7.97
N LYS A 265 7.71 24.01 -7.81
CA LYS A 265 6.44 24.74 -7.89
C LYS A 265 5.88 24.84 -9.31
N ASN A 266 6.74 24.71 -10.31
CA ASN A 266 6.40 24.83 -11.72
C ASN A 266 6.20 23.45 -12.40
N VAL A 267 6.05 22.38 -11.60
CA VAL A 267 5.71 21.02 -12.04
C VAL A 267 4.25 20.76 -11.73
#